data_AF-A0AAW7DI87-F1
#
_entry.id   AF-A0AAW7DI87-F1
#
_cell.length_a   1.000
_cell.length_b   1.000
_cell.length_c   1.000
_cell.angle_alpha   90.00
_cell.angle_beta   90.00
_cell.angle_gamma   90.00
#
_symmetry.space_group_name_H-M   'P 1'
#
loop_
_entity.id
_entity.type
_entity.pdbx_description
1 polymer ?
#
loop_
_entity_poly.entity_id
_entity_poly.type
_entity_poly.pdbx_seq_one_letter_code
_entity_poly.pdbx_strand_id
1 'polypeptide(L)'
;MQFDLTNINLLDFTRALIAFSESNGIALLEKEIRSAKDELTESITETDFKNLMQEFNNANDGIFPILDYYKGAPIKLTLRKKSNGQILFSSLGYDTRVNKYKVLEILLELFDHHDIKIIQKTYGEFESHFEKDNLKDERIIELKKILKHAIKKKDQYGTYYSTEENSYRSKILGNLDINQ
;
A
#
# COMPACT_ATOMS: atom_id res chain seq x y z
N MET A 1 -8.77 2.53 -4.81
CA MET A 1 -7.63 2.96 -5.64
C MET A 1 -6.88 1.73 -6.09
N GLN A 2 -6.30 1.74 -7.28
CA GLN A 2 -5.54 0.61 -7.80
C GLN A 2 -4.17 1.08 -8.31
N PHE A 3 -3.15 0.28 -8.00
CA PHE A 3 -1.76 0.53 -8.35
C PHE A 3 -1.23 -0.62 -9.20
N ASP A 4 -0.32 -0.29 -10.10
CA ASP A 4 0.53 -1.25 -10.79
C ASP A 4 1.86 -1.35 -10.04
N LEU A 5 2.12 -2.53 -9.50
CA LEU A 5 3.29 -2.84 -8.68
C LEU A 5 4.32 -3.69 -9.45
N THR A 6 4.23 -3.77 -10.78
CA THR A 6 5.10 -4.63 -11.59
C THR A 6 6.59 -4.33 -11.37
N ASN A 7 6.93 -3.06 -11.15
CA ASN A 7 8.32 -2.61 -10.92
C ASN A 7 8.65 -2.38 -9.43
N ILE A 8 7.69 -2.61 -8.53
CA ILE A 8 7.89 -2.41 -7.09
C ILE A 8 8.36 -3.73 -6.48
N ASN A 9 9.40 -3.67 -5.64
CA ASN A 9 9.80 -4.83 -4.85
C ASN A 9 8.68 -5.21 -3.88
N LEU A 10 7.98 -6.30 -4.16
CA LEU A 10 6.80 -6.73 -3.40
C LEU A 10 7.13 -7.13 -1.95
N LEU A 11 8.35 -7.59 -1.67
CA LEU A 11 8.77 -7.87 -0.30
C LEU A 11 8.85 -6.57 0.49
N ASP A 12 9.54 -5.57 -0.04
CA ASP A 12 9.69 -4.27 0.63
C ASP A 12 8.35 -3.55 0.76
N PHE A 13 7.49 -3.65 -0.25
CA PHE A 13 6.12 -3.16 -0.17
C PHE A 13 5.32 -3.86 0.93
N THR A 14 5.42 -5.18 1.05
CA THR A 14 4.74 -5.94 2.12
C THR A 14 5.26 -5.56 3.49
N ARG A 15 6.59 -5.39 3.64
CA ARG A 15 7.21 -4.92 4.88
C ARG A 15 6.72 -3.52 5.25
N ALA A 16 6.62 -2.62 4.28
CA ALA A 16 6.07 -1.29 4.49
C ALA A 16 4.61 -1.33 4.94
N LEU A 17 3.75 -2.13 4.29
CA LEU A 17 2.38 -2.31 4.75
C LEU A 17 2.31 -2.83 6.20
N ILE A 18 3.20 -3.75 6.60
CA ILE A 18 3.26 -4.26 7.98
C ILE A 18 3.67 -3.16 8.95
N ALA A 19 4.75 -2.43 8.66
CA ALA A 19 5.30 -1.40 9.53
C ALA A 19 4.33 -0.21 9.75
N PHE A 20 3.55 0.13 8.72
CA PHE A 20 2.59 1.23 8.77
C PHE A 20 1.16 0.77 9.09
N SER A 21 0.95 -0.51 9.42
CA SER A 21 -0.34 -1.03 9.83
C SER A 21 -0.62 -0.67 11.28
N GLU A 22 -1.82 -0.13 11.54
CA GLU A 22 -2.30 0.11 12.89
C GLU A 22 -3.17 -1.06 13.34
N SER A 23 -2.72 -1.77 14.37
CA SER A 23 -3.53 -2.83 14.99
C SER A 23 -4.82 -2.24 15.55
N ASN A 24 -5.97 -2.75 15.11
CA ASN A 24 -7.29 -2.37 15.62
C ASN A 24 -8.20 -3.59 15.81
N GLY A 25 -9.19 -3.45 16.70
CA GLY A 25 -10.18 -4.52 16.99
C GLY A 25 -9.53 -5.85 17.40
N ILE A 26 -9.94 -6.95 16.76
CA ILE A 26 -9.42 -8.31 17.03
C ILE A 26 -7.89 -8.40 16.84
N ALA A 27 -7.32 -7.54 15.99
CA ALA A 27 -5.89 -7.54 15.70
C ALA A 27 -5.04 -7.04 16.91
N LEU A 28 -5.61 -6.21 17.79
CA LEU A 28 -4.98 -5.83 19.06
C LEU A 28 -4.85 -7.03 20.00
N LEU A 29 -5.91 -7.82 20.14
CA LEU A 29 -5.90 -9.02 20.98
C LEU A 29 -4.91 -10.06 20.45
N GLU A 30 -4.83 -10.25 19.13
CA GLU A 30 -3.82 -11.12 18.53
C GLU A 30 -2.39 -10.62 18.81
N LYS A 31 -2.16 -9.31 18.72
CA LYS A 31 -0.86 -8.69 19.04
C LYS A 31 -0.49 -8.92 20.50
N GLU A 32 -1.44 -8.75 21.43
CA GLU A 32 -1.23 -9.03 22.86
C GLU A 32 -0.88 -10.50 23.12
N ILE A 33 -1.63 -11.44 22.53
CA ILE A 33 -1.39 -12.89 22.67
C ILE A 33 -0.01 -13.27 22.13
N ARG A 34 0.41 -12.73 20.98
CA ARG A 34 1.71 -13.02 20.38
C ARG A 34 2.86 -12.34 21.12
N SER A 35 2.65 -11.14 21.64
CA SER A 35 3.59 -10.45 22.52
C SER A 35 3.89 -11.29 23.77
N ALA A 36 2.84 -11.86 24.38
CA ALA A 36 2.98 -12.74 25.55
C ALA A 36 3.73 -14.05 25.27
N LYS A 37 3.98 -14.39 24.00
CA LYS A 37 4.69 -15.60 23.56
C LYS A 37 6.09 -15.30 22.99
N ASP A 38 6.55 -14.05 23.04
CA ASP A 38 7.79 -13.60 22.38
C ASP A 38 7.81 -13.87 20.87
N GLU A 39 6.63 -13.91 20.23
CA GLU A 39 6.48 -14.25 18.80
C GLU A 39 6.37 -13.01 17.89
N LEU A 40 6.56 -11.80 18.42
CA LEU A 40 6.52 -10.59 17.61
C LEU A 40 7.79 -10.49 16.75
N THR A 41 7.65 -10.66 15.44
CA THR A 41 8.64 -10.10 14.50
C THR A 41 8.05 -8.83 13.92
N GLU A 42 8.81 -7.74 13.97
CA GLU A 42 8.40 -6.43 13.47
C GLU A 42 8.24 -6.41 11.94
N SER A 43 8.82 -7.41 11.25
CA SER A 43 8.79 -7.54 9.80
C SER A 43 8.59 -8.99 9.38
N ILE A 44 8.04 -9.17 8.18
CA ILE A 44 8.06 -10.43 7.47
C ILE A 44 9.47 -10.79 7.00
N THR A 45 9.84 -12.06 7.15
CA THR A 45 11.13 -12.58 6.68
C THR A 45 11.06 -12.91 5.17
N GLU A 46 12.22 -13.00 4.51
CA GLU A 46 12.27 -13.41 3.10
C GLU A 46 11.69 -14.81 2.88
N THR A 47 11.96 -15.72 3.81
CA THR A 47 11.46 -17.09 3.78
C THR A 47 9.94 -17.13 3.88
N ASP A 48 9.35 -16.41 4.83
CA ASP A 48 7.89 -16.33 4.97
C ASP A 48 7.25 -15.75 3.71
N PHE A 49 7.82 -14.65 3.20
CA PHE A 49 7.32 -14.01 2.00
C PHE A 49 7.39 -14.93 0.78
N LYS A 50 8.49 -15.65 0.59
CA LYS A 50 8.65 -16.61 -0.50
C LYS A 50 7.57 -17.70 -0.45
N ASN A 51 7.26 -18.19 0.75
CA ASN A 51 6.22 -19.20 0.94
C ASN A 51 4.83 -18.65 0.60
N LEU A 52 4.48 -17.45 1.06
CA LEU A 52 3.21 -16.79 0.73
C LEU A 52 3.04 -16.53 -0.78
N MET A 53 4.14 -16.24 -1.47
CA MET A 53 4.14 -15.92 -2.90
C MET A 53 4.22 -17.14 -3.82
N GLN A 54 4.27 -18.36 -3.28
CA GLN A 54 4.50 -19.58 -4.08
C GLN A 54 3.47 -19.77 -5.19
N GLU A 55 2.18 -19.65 -4.87
CA GLU A 55 1.10 -19.79 -5.86
C GLU A 55 1.15 -18.67 -6.91
N PHE A 56 1.31 -17.43 -6.45
CA PHE A 56 1.42 -16.25 -7.31
C PHE A 56 2.59 -16.34 -8.31
N ASN A 57 3.73 -16.85 -7.86
CA ASN A 57 4.93 -16.96 -8.69
C ASN A 57 4.78 -18.03 -9.77
N ASN A 58 4.07 -19.12 -9.47
CA ASN A 58 3.88 -20.24 -10.40
C ASN A 58 2.68 -20.07 -11.35
N ALA A 59 1.77 -19.14 -11.08
CA ALA A 59 0.62 -18.87 -11.92
C ALA A 59 0.93 -17.90 -13.08
N ASN A 60 0.25 -18.08 -14.21
CA ASN A 60 0.35 -17.17 -15.36
C ASN A 60 -0.50 -15.91 -15.17
N ASP A 61 -1.72 -16.07 -14.66
CA ASP A 61 -2.63 -15.00 -14.30
C ASP A 61 -3.54 -15.44 -13.15
N GLY A 62 -4.24 -14.48 -12.54
CA GLY A 62 -5.18 -14.77 -11.45
C GLY A 62 -5.27 -13.65 -10.42
N ILE A 63 -6.06 -13.91 -9.37
CA ILE A 63 -6.18 -13.06 -8.19
C ILE A 63 -5.74 -13.89 -6.99
N PHE A 64 -4.77 -13.38 -6.24
CA PHE A 64 -4.06 -14.11 -5.20
C PHE A 64 -4.19 -13.33 -3.88
N PRO A 65 -4.95 -13.84 -2.90
CA PRO A 65 -4.97 -13.29 -1.55
C PRO A 65 -3.67 -13.71 -0.83
N ILE A 66 -2.63 -12.87 -0.92
CA ILE A 66 -1.29 -13.18 -0.40
C ILE A 66 -1.28 -13.15 1.11
N LEU A 67 -1.82 -12.08 1.70
CA LEU A 67 -1.69 -11.85 3.14
C LEU A 67 -2.82 -10.98 3.69
N ASP A 68 -3.67 -11.58 4.52
CA ASP A 68 -4.78 -10.86 5.15
C ASP A 68 -4.36 -10.16 6.45
N TYR A 69 -3.61 -10.85 7.29
CA TYR A 69 -3.05 -10.35 8.55
C TYR A 69 -1.64 -10.90 8.74
N TYR A 70 -0.79 -10.13 9.41
CA TYR A 70 0.52 -10.59 9.86
C TYR A 70 0.73 -10.20 11.32
N LYS A 71 0.67 -11.19 12.22
CA LYS A 71 0.94 -11.00 13.65
C LYS A 71 0.14 -9.85 14.30
N GLY A 72 -1.15 -9.74 14.01
CA GLY A 72 -2.01 -8.66 14.52
C GLY A 72 -1.94 -7.34 13.74
N ALA A 73 -1.23 -7.29 12.61
CA ALA A 73 -1.28 -6.20 11.64
C ALA A 73 -2.25 -6.54 10.49
N PRO A 74 -3.35 -5.81 10.27
CA PRO A 74 -4.18 -5.98 9.08
C PRO A 74 -3.46 -5.50 7.81
N ILE A 75 -3.26 -6.40 6.84
CA ILE A 75 -2.50 -6.10 5.61
C ILE A 75 -3.39 -6.14 4.35
N LYS A 76 -4.31 -7.11 4.24
CA LYS A 76 -5.22 -7.24 3.08
C LYS A 76 -4.51 -7.11 1.72
N LEU A 77 -3.36 -7.75 1.59
CA LEU A 77 -2.57 -7.82 0.36
C LEU A 77 -3.16 -8.85 -0.60
N THR A 78 -3.98 -8.38 -1.54
CA THR A 78 -4.46 -9.19 -2.66
C THR A 78 -3.88 -8.67 -3.96
N LEU A 79 -3.11 -9.51 -4.64
CA LEU A 79 -2.46 -9.18 -5.92
C LEU A 79 -3.23 -9.81 -7.09
N ARG A 80 -3.38 -9.06 -8.17
CA ARG A 80 -3.86 -9.59 -9.44
C ARG A 80 -2.71 -9.64 -10.44
N LYS A 81 -2.37 -10.84 -10.92
CA LYS A 81 -1.42 -11.05 -12.01
C LYS A 81 -2.20 -11.15 -13.31
N LYS A 82 -1.80 -10.40 -14.33
CA LYS A 82 -2.33 -10.53 -15.69
C LYS A 82 -1.39 -11.38 -16.55
N SER A 83 -1.93 -11.98 -17.60
CA SER A 83 -1.19 -12.83 -18.53
C SER A 83 -0.03 -12.13 -19.25
N ASN A 84 -0.04 -10.79 -19.31
CA ASN A 84 1.05 -9.97 -19.85
C ASN A 84 2.14 -9.62 -18.81
N GLY A 85 2.09 -10.23 -17.62
CA GLY A 85 3.05 -10.01 -16.53
C GLY A 85 2.72 -8.82 -15.62
N GLN A 86 1.69 -8.01 -15.93
CA GLN A 86 1.30 -6.88 -15.08
C GLN A 86 0.80 -7.35 -13.71
N ILE A 87 1.29 -6.72 -12.65
CA ILE A 87 0.91 -6.99 -11.26
C ILE A 87 0.13 -5.80 -10.72
N LEU A 88 -1.13 -6.03 -10.34
CA LEU A 88 -2.02 -5.00 -9.83
C LEU A 88 -2.36 -5.24 -8.37
N PHE A 89 -2.45 -4.15 -7.61
CA PHE A 89 -2.89 -4.16 -6.22
C PHE A 89 -4.04 -3.16 -6.02
N SER A 90 -5.11 -3.62 -5.36
CA SER A 90 -6.20 -2.75 -4.91
C SER A 90 -5.97 -2.36 -3.46
N SER A 91 -5.79 -1.07 -3.19
CA SER A 91 -5.53 -0.61 -1.83
C SER A 91 -6.78 -0.52 -0.95
N LEU A 92 -7.98 -0.73 -1.51
CA LEU A 92 -9.24 -0.57 -0.79
C LEU A 92 -9.28 -1.37 0.52
N GLY A 93 -8.83 -2.62 0.51
CA GLY A 93 -8.84 -3.48 1.69
C GLY A 93 -7.92 -2.99 2.83
N TYR A 94 -6.79 -2.37 2.49
CA TYR A 94 -5.85 -1.81 3.45
C TYR A 94 -6.29 -0.41 3.92
N ASP A 95 -6.56 0.50 2.97
CA ASP A 95 -6.90 1.90 3.25
C ASP A 95 -8.22 2.05 4.02
N THR A 96 -9.15 1.10 3.90
CA THR A 96 -10.38 1.10 4.72
C THR A 96 -10.12 0.80 6.20
N ARG A 97 -8.94 0.28 6.55
CA ARG A 97 -8.60 -0.15 7.90
C ARG A 97 -7.60 0.74 8.61
N VAL A 98 -6.72 1.40 7.86
CA VAL A 98 -5.53 2.11 8.38
C VAL A 98 -5.53 3.61 8.02
N ASN A 99 -6.70 4.16 7.67
CA ASN A 99 -6.92 5.53 7.16
C ASN A 99 -6.86 5.66 5.61
N LYS A 100 -7.61 6.65 5.09
CA LYS A 100 -7.72 6.93 3.64
C LYS A 100 -6.35 7.26 3.06
N TYR A 101 -6.07 6.76 1.86
CA TYR A 101 -4.84 7.03 1.08
C TYR A 101 -3.53 6.53 1.71
N LYS A 102 -3.55 5.71 2.76
CA LYS A 102 -2.33 5.25 3.44
C LYS A 102 -1.37 4.50 2.51
N VAL A 103 -1.88 3.68 1.59
CA VAL A 103 -1.04 3.02 0.58
C VAL A 103 -0.38 4.02 -0.36
N LEU A 104 -1.09 5.07 -0.79
CA LEU A 104 -0.50 6.11 -1.63
C LEU A 104 0.60 6.85 -0.87
N GLU A 105 0.36 7.18 0.40
CA GLU A 105 1.35 7.79 1.29
C GLU A 105 2.60 6.91 1.39
N ILE A 106 2.46 5.63 1.74
CA ILE A 106 3.56 4.65 1.82
C ILE A 106 4.36 4.59 0.52
N LEU A 107 3.66 4.51 -0.62
CA LEU A 107 4.31 4.45 -1.93
C LEU A 107 5.15 5.71 -2.20
N LEU A 108 4.57 6.90 -1.98
CA LEU A 108 5.25 8.18 -2.21
C LEU A 108 6.41 8.44 -1.23
N GLU A 109 6.36 7.87 -0.02
CA GLU A 109 7.40 8.05 1.00
C GLU A 109 8.61 7.12 0.78
N LEU A 110 8.36 5.87 0.37
CA LEU A 110 9.37 4.82 0.42
C LEU A 110 9.88 4.35 -0.95
N PHE A 111 9.13 4.58 -2.02
CA PHE A 111 9.46 4.05 -3.35
C PHE A 111 9.79 5.18 -4.32
N ASP A 112 10.51 4.84 -5.39
CA ASP A 112 10.79 5.79 -6.46
C ASP A 112 9.49 6.18 -7.17
N HIS A 113 9.25 7.49 -7.33
CA HIS A 113 8.07 8.02 -8.01
C HIS A 113 7.94 7.54 -9.46
N HIS A 114 9.05 7.19 -10.11
CA HIS A 114 9.04 6.63 -11.46
C HIS A 114 8.42 5.23 -11.52
N ASP A 115 8.49 4.48 -10.42
CA ASP A 115 7.90 3.14 -10.31
C ASP A 115 6.43 3.17 -9.85
N ILE A 116 5.98 4.29 -9.27
CA ILE A 116 4.60 4.45 -8.81
C ILE A 116 3.67 4.71 -10.00
N LYS A 117 2.89 3.69 -10.36
CA LYS A 117 1.86 3.77 -11.40
C LYS A 117 0.48 3.61 -10.80
N ILE A 118 -0.33 4.67 -10.84
CA ILE A 118 -1.71 4.65 -10.37
C ILE A 118 -2.62 4.31 -11.55
N ILE A 119 -3.30 3.17 -11.49
CA ILE A 119 -4.23 2.72 -12.55
C ILE A 119 -5.61 3.36 -12.37
N GLN A 120 -6.08 3.45 -11.12
CA GLN A 120 -7.37 4.04 -10.78
C GLN A 120 -7.23 4.94 -9.54
N LYS A 121 -7.49 6.24 -9.70
CA LYS A 121 -7.31 7.28 -8.68
C LYS A 121 -8.38 7.32 -7.58
N THR A 122 -9.51 6.64 -7.75
CA THR A 122 -10.65 6.67 -6.82
C THR A 122 -10.90 5.31 -6.19
N TYR A 123 -11.70 5.28 -5.12
CA TYR A 123 -12.15 4.05 -4.45
C TYR A 123 -13.50 3.53 -4.99
N GLY A 124 -14.09 4.22 -5.97
CA GLY A 124 -15.41 3.88 -6.52
C GLY A 124 -16.54 4.19 -5.54
N GLU A 125 -17.59 3.37 -5.53
CA GLU A 125 -18.79 3.51 -4.66
C GLU A 125 -18.45 3.54 -3.16
N PHE A 126 -17.31 2.97 -2.79
CA PHE A 126 -16.82 2.90 -1.41
C PHE A 126 -16.24 4.21 -0.89
N GLU A 127 -16.14 5.26 -1.71
CA GLU A 127 -15.71 6.60 -1.28
C GLU A 127 -16.59 7.16 -0.14
N SER A 128 -17.86 6.73 -0.10
CA SER A 128 -18.84 7.09 0.93
C SER A 128 -18.66 6.39 2.28
N HIS A 129 -17.99 5.22 2.32
CA HIS A 129 -17.77 4.43 3.55
C HIS A 129 -16.61 4.91 4.40
N PHE A 130 -15.74 5.71 3.81
CA PHE A 130 -14.73 6.38 4.60
C PHE A 130 -15.43 7.57 5.25
N GLU A 131 -15.69 7.46 6.56
CA GLU A 131 -16.36 8.47 7.39
C GLU A 131 -15.96 9.90 6.99
N LYS A 132 -16.94 10.81 7.06
CA LYS A 132 -16.83 12.25 6.77
C LYS A 132 -15.42 12.71 7.10
N ASP A 133 -14.65 12.99 6.04
CA ASP A 133 -13.26 13.38 6.13
C ASP A 133 -13.04 14.23 7.39
N ASN A 134 -12.01 13.91 8.18
CA ASN A 134 -11.35 14.97 8.93
C ASN A 134 -10.78 15.90 7.86
N LEU A 135 -11.62 16.79 7.32
CA LEU A 135 -11.33 17.76 6.25
C LEU A 135 -10.21 18.73 6.64
N LYS A 136 -9.66 18.58 7.83
CA LYS A 136 -8.57 19.34 8.42
C LYS A 136 -7.23 18.58 8.46
N ASP A 137 -7.16 17.29 8.09
CA ASP A 137 -5.88 16.60 7.98
C ASP A 137 -5.16 17.09 6.71
N GLU A 138 -4.15 17.94 6.92
CA GLU A 138 -3.35 18.56 5.86
C GLU A 138 -2.68 17.53 4.95
N ARG A 139 -2.33 16.34 5.49
CA ARG A 139 -1.74 15.24 4.70
C ARG A 139 -2.75 14.70 3.69
N ILE A 140 -4.00 14.48 4.11
CA ILE A 140 -5.07 14.00 3.22
C ILE A 140 -5.36 15.04 2.13
N ILE A 141 -5.37 16.33 2.49
CA ILE A 141 -5.55 17.42 1.52
C ILE A 141 -4.44 17.39 0.47
N GLU A 142 -3.19 17.19 0.91
CA GLU A 142 -2.04 17.13 0.01
C GLU A 142 -2.08 15.89 -0.91
N LEU A 143 -2.37 14.71 -0.38
CA LEU A 143 -2.51 13.49 -1.18
C LEU A 143 -3.60 13.64 -2.26
N LYS A 144 -4.74 14.25 -1.92
CA LYS A 144 -5.79 14.59 -2.89
C LYS A 144 -5.30 15.58 -3.96
N LYS A 145 -4.50 16.59 -3.57
CA LYS A 145 -3.88 17.52 -4.52
C LYS A 145 -2.96 16.78 -5.48
N ILE A 146 -2.14 15.86 -5.00
CA ILE A 146 -1.24 15.05 -5.84
C ILE A 146 -2.05 14.23 -6.85
N LEU A 147 -3.09 13.52 -6.41
CA LEU A 147 -3.96 12.74 -7.30
C LEU A 147 -4.68 13.59 -8.34
N LYS A 148 -5.09 14.81 -7.97
CA LYS A 148 -5.73 15.75 -8.88
C LYS A 148 -4.79 16.18 -10.01
N HIS A 149 -3.51 16.40 -9.69
CA HIS A 149 -2.49 16.85 -10.65
C HIS A 149 -1.67 15.71 -11.28
N ALA A 150 -1.92 14.45 -10.91
CA ALA A 150 -1.26 13.30 -11.49
C ALA A 150 -1.49 13.24 -13.01
N ILE A 151 -0.40 13.08 -13.75
CA ILE A 151 -0.36 13.17 -15.20
C ILE A 151 -0.71 11.82 -15.80
N LYS A 152 -1.64 11.85 -16.75
CA LYS A 152 -2.06 10.67 -17.50
C LYS A 152 -0.96 10.27 -18.49
N LYS A 153 -0.45 9.06 -18.36
CA LYS A 153 0.57 8.45 -19.23
C LYS A 153 0.04 7.14 -19.82
N LYS A 154 0.76 6.59 -20.79
CA LYS A 154 0.45 5.32 -21.43
C LYS A 154 1.71 4.47 -21.59
N ASP A 155 1.60 3.17 -21.36
CA ASP A 155 2.63 2.19 -21.63
C ASP A 155 2.04 0.94 -22.30
N GLN A 156 2.83 -0.14 -22.35
CA GLN A 156 2.43 -1.44 -22.91
C GLN A 156 1.24 -2.10 -22.19
N TYR A 157 0.95 -1.71 -20.95
CA TYR A 157 -0.15 -2.25 -20.15
C TYR A 157 -1.40 -1.37 -20.15
N GLY A 158 -1.31 -0.15 -20.69
CA GLY A 158 -2.43 0.73 -20.93
C GLY A 158 -2.22 2.12 -20.35
N THR A 159 -3.31 2.72 -19.88
CA THR A 159 -3.29 4.06 -19.27
C THR A 159 -2.98 3.95 -17.79
N TYR A 160 -2.11 4.84 -17.31
CA TYR A 160 -1.85 5.02 -15.88
C TYR A 160 -1.68 6.51 -15.56
N TYR A 161 -1.60 6.84 -14.29
CA TYR A 161 -1.29 8.17 -13.78
C TYR A 161 0.01 8.12 -13.01
N SER A 162 0.87 9.11 -13.27
CA SER A 162 2.17 9.31 -12.61
C SER A 162 2.15 10.65 -11.89
N THR A 163 2.75 10.69 -10.71
CA THR A 163 2.97 11.93 -9.97
C THR A 163 4.35 12.46 -10.39
N GLU A 164 4.43 13.63 -11.02
CA GLU A 164 5.73 14.25 -11.30
C GLU A 164 6.38 14.79 -10.00
N GLU A 165 7.72 14.88 -10.01
CA GLU A 165 8.68 15.04 -8.91
C GLU A 165 8.24 15.60 -7.54
N ASN A 166 8.58 14.81 -6.51
CA ASN A 166 9.25 15.10 -5.22
C ASN A 166 8.75 16.17 -4.23
N SER A 167 7.69 16.94 -4.49
CA SER A 167 7.24 17.90 -3.47
C SER A 167 6.63 17.24 -2.22
N TYR A 168 6.16 16.00 -2.31
CA TYR A 168 5.51 15.30 -1.18
C TYR A 168 6.54 14.75 -0.19
N ARG A 169 7.47 13.94 -0.69
CA ARG A 169 8.55 13.36 0.10
C ARG A 169 9.41 14.46 0.73
N SER A 170 9.69 15.55 0.01
CA SER A 170 10.46 16.68 0.59
C SER A 170 9.70 17.45 1.67
N LYS A 171 8.37 17.56 1.61
CA LYS A 171 7.58 18.24 2.66
C LYS A 171 7.42 17.40 3.92
N ILE A 172 7.24 16.09 3.79
CA ILE A 172 7.16 15.21 4.96
C ILE A 172 8.53 15.07 5.62
N LEU A 173 9.60 14.85 4.85
CA LEU A 173 10.97 14.85 5.40
C LEU A 173 11.41 16.23 5.91
N GLY A 174 10.81 17.32 5.44
CA GLY A 174 11.03 18.67 5.97
C GLY A 174 10.26 18.97 7.26
N ASN A 175 9.18 18.23 7.54
CA ASN A 175 8.39 18.33 8.78
C ASN A 175 8.81 17.29 9.83
N LEU A 176 9.46 16.22 9.41
CA LEU A 176 10.25 15.36 10.28
C LEU A 176 11.58 16.07 10.47
N ASP A 177 11.79 16.76 11.60
CA ASP A 177 13.13 17.18 12.04
C ASP A 177 13.98 15.91 12.23
N ILE A 178 14.47 15.35 11.13
CA ILE A 178 15.57 14.40 11.14
C ILE A 178 16.79 15.28 11.36
N ASN A 179 17.02 15.62 12.63
CA ASN A 179 18.23 16.27 13.07
C ASN A 179 19.43 15.53 12.46
N GLN A 180 20.19 16.28 11.66
CA GLN A 180 21.57 15.98 11.35
C GLN A 180 22.40 15.86 12.62
#